data_AF-A0A6J4ID72-F1
#
_entry.id   AF-A0A6J4ID72-F1
#
_cell.length_a   1.000
_cell.length_b   1.000
_cell.length_c   1.000
_cell.angle_alpha   90.00
_cell.angle_beta   90.00
_cell.angle_gamma   90.00
#
_symmetry.space_group_name_H-M   'P 1'
#
loop_
_entity.id
_entity.type
_entity.pdbx_description
1 polymer ?
#
loop_
_entity_poly.entity_id
_entity_poly.type
_entity_poly.pdbx_seq_one_letter_code
_entity_poly.pdbx_strand_id
1 'polypeptide(L)'
;MMIPVKKTIWALAALLGCLSSPGLCQSLPRPAVAQAISTMTRLIEDNYVFAGKGKAIAAHLRREYQAGKFGAVRTWKEFDSLTTRSLVDYGHDGHLYVRHDPNTVKDLVEAEKKAAEDKKAAPGNFTYDPFYYGEAAVENNFGFREVKVLEGNIGYIRLSEINLSEKSLPVLFAAMGFVANTKALVIDLQNNGGGGSAVGDVFQSFFLPKETPLLEFRTRHGATRLAKTETWLTEKKYEKPLYILVNGGTASAAEAFTYALQRHGRARVVGQRSAGGAHMNSWYPVNEHIFISVSTGAPTWPGTEESWEGKGIQPDHPVAAGQEIETVKRLIDKLARTE
;
A
#
# COMPACT_ATOMS: atom_id res chain seq x y z
N MET A 1 -67.88 -3.65 80.14
CA MET A 1 -67.74 -2.33 80.79
C MET A 1 -66.65 -1.56 80.04
N MET A 2 -67.07 -0.51 79.32
CA MET A 2 -66.36 0.71 78.95
C MET A 2 -64.82 0.76 78.71
N ILE A 3 -64.47 0.94 77.41
CA ILE A 3 -63.51 1.89 76.76
C ILE A 3 -61.97 1.78 77.06
N PRO A 4 -61.07 2.43 76.28
CA PRO A 4 -60.14 1.84 75.29
C PRO A 4 -58.65 2.16 75.61
N VAL A 5 -57.67 1.90 74.72
CA VAL A 5 -56.56 2.84 74.40
C VAL A 5 -55.78 2.35 73.16
N LYS A 6 -55.32 3.35 72.41
CA LYS A 6 -54.72 3.46 71.07
C LYS A 6 -53.26 2.96 70.91
N LYS A 7 -52.96 2.62 69.64
CA LYS A 7 -51.69 2.81 68.85
C LYS A 7 -50.46 2.02 69.37
N THR A 8 -49.63 1.38 68.53
CA THR A 8 -48.87 1.98 67.42
C THR A 8 -48.22 0.87 66.56
N ILE A 9 -48.01 1.21 65.29
CA ILE A 9 -47.45 0.41 64.18
C ILE A 9 -45.93 0.25 64.28
N TRP A 10 -45.40 -0.92 63.93
CA TRP A 10 -44.11 -1.06 63.24
C TRP A 10 -44.26 -2.11 62.13
N ALA A 11 -44.26 -1.66 60.87
CA ALA A 11 -44.11 -2.53 59.71
C ALA A 11 -42.82 -2.12 58.99
N LEU A 12 -41.82 -3.01 59.03
CA LEU A 12 -40.65 -2.93 58.14
C LEU A 12 -41.12 -3.26 56.72
N ALA A 13 -41.06 -2.29 55.82
CA ALA A 13 -41.14 -2.52 54.38
C ALA A 13 -39.74 -2.35 53.78
N ALA A 14 -39.15 -3.47 53.36
CA ALA A 14 -37.94 -3.47 52.55
C ALA A 14 -38.30 -3.03 51.13
N LEU A 15 -37.84 -1.86 50.72
CA LEU A 15 -37.88 -1.40 49.33
C LEU A 15 -36.69 -2.02 48.58
N LEU A 16 -36.97 -3.05 47.78
CA LEU A 16 -36.12 -3.43 46.64
C LEU A 16 -36.21 -2.31 45.60
N GLY A 17 -35.23 -1.42 45.58
CA GLY A 17 -34.98 -0.52 44.46
C GLY A 17 -34.20 -1.26 43.37
N CYS A 18 -34.88 -1.79 42.36
CA CYS A 18 -34.25 -2.12 41.09
C CYS A 18 -33.82 -0.81 40.40
N LEU A 19 -32.60 -0.37 40.65
CA LEU A 19 -31.92 0.62 39.81
C LEU A 19 -31.52 -0.08 38.51
N SER A 20 -32.40 -0.06 37.52
CA SER A 20 -32.02 -0.26 36.13
C SER A 20 -31.20 0.96 35.72
N SER A 21 -29.87 0.88 35.84
CA SER A 21 -28.98 1.84 35.20
C SER A 21 -29.19 1.74 33.68
N PRO A 22 -29.70 2.78 33.00
CA PRO A 22 -29.55 2.82 31.56
C PRO A 22 -28.06 3.05 31.32
N GLY A 23 -27.36 2.03 30.85
CA GLY A 23 -26.06 2.22 30.22
C GLY A 23 -26.27 3.18 29.06
N LEU A 24 -26.03 4.48 29.29
CA LEU A 24 -26.00 5.50 28.27
C LEU A 24 -24.93 5.07 27.27
N CYS A 25 -25.38 4.51 26.16
CA CYS A 25 -24.55 4.18 25.02
C CYS A 25 -24.13 5.52 24.39
N GLN A 26 -23.10 6.14 24.97
CA GLN A 26 -22.69 7.48 24.58
C GLN A 26 -22.00 7.41 23.23
N SER A 27 -22.57 8.09 22.23
CA SER A 27 -21.93 8.27 20.92
C SER A 27 -20.60 9.00 21.08
N LEU A 28 -19.71 8.92 20.07
CA LEU A 28 -18.53 9.78 20.06
C LEU A 28 -18.95 11.25 20.24
N PRO A 29 -18.23 12.05 21.04
CA PRO A 29 -18.57 13.45 21.24
C PRO A 29 -18.63 14.18 19.90
N ARG A 30 -19.76 14.85 19.61
CA ARG A 30 -19.96 15.58 18.34
C ARG A 30 -18.82 16.56 18.04
N PRO A 31 -18.25 17.32 19.01
CA PRO A 31 -17.09 18.18 18.76
C PRO A 31 -15.84 17.41 18.32
N ALA A 32 -15.59 16.22 18.88
CA ALA A 32 -14.44 15.40 18.50
C ALA A 32 -14.56 14.88 17.06
N VAL A 33 -15.76 14.43 16.67
CA VAL A 33 -16.04 14.02 15.28
C VAL A 33 -15.91 15.21 14.33
N ALA A 34 -16.42 16.38 14.70
CA ALA A 34 -16.31 17.61 13.90
C ALA A 34 -14.83 17.97 13.66
N GLN A 35 -14.02 17.92 14.71
CA GLN A 35 -12.59 18.21 14.63
C GLN A 35 -11.86 17.20 13.74
N ALA A 36 -12.16 15.90 13.89
CA ALA A 36 -11.56 14.86 13.05
C ALA A 36 -11.89 15.08 11.56
N ILE A 37 -13.15 15.36 11.22
CA ILE A 37 -13.57 15.68 9.85
C ILE A 37 -12.84 16.93 9.33
N SER A 38 -12.79 17.99 10.13
CA SER A 38 -12.09 19.24 9.77
C SER A 38 -10.61 18.96 9.45
N THR A 39 -9.90 18.27 10.36
CA THR A 39 -8.50 17.88 10.18
C THR A 39 -8.30 17.03 8.93
N MET A 40 -9.08 15.97 8.74
CA MET A 40 -8.97 15.09 7.57
C MET A 40 -9.19 15.83 6.26
N THR A 41 -10.22 16.67 6.18
CA THR A 41 -10.55 17.40 4.94
C THR A 41 -9.43 18.38 4.55
N ARG A 42 -8.83 19.05 5.54
CA ARG A 42 -7.64 19.89 5.33
C ARG A 42 -6.45 19.06 4.85
N LEU A 43 -6.14 17.94 5.52
CA LEU A 43 -5.04 17.06 5.14
C LEU A 43 -5.18 16.54 3.70
N ILE A 44 -6.40 16.18 3.27
CA ILE A 44 -6.69 15.77 1.89
C ILE A 44 -6.49 16.95 0.92
N GLU A 45 -7.03 18.13 1.21
CA GLU A 45 -6.88 19.30 0.32
C GLU A 45 -5.42 19.72 0.12
N ASP A 46 -4.67 19.68 1.20
CA ASP A 46 -3.28 20.12 1.24
C ASP A 46 -2.36 19.09 0.57
N ASN A 47 -2.58 17.78 0.79
CA ASN A 47 -1.59 16.76 0.45
C ASN A 47 -1.99 15.80 -0.66
N TYR A 48 -3.27 15.68 -1.01
CA TYR A 48 -3.67 14.75 -2.07
C TYR A 48 -3.05 15.14 -3.41
N VAL A 49 -2.44 14.16 -4.08
CA VAL A 49 -1.59 14.33 -5.28
C VAL A 49 -2.26 15.14 -6.38
N PHE A 50 -3.54 14.90 -6.65
CA PHE A 50 -4.32 15.66 -7.61
C PHE A 50 -5.17 16.71 -6.90
N ALA A 51 -4.73 17.98 -6.91
CA ALA A 51 -5.35 19.05 -6.13
C ALA A 51 -6.85 19.22 -6.35
N GLY A 52 -7.31 19.18 -7.60
CA GLY A 52 -8.74 19.26 -7.93
C GLY A 52 -9.55 18.09 -7.34
N LYS A 53 -9.03 16.86 -7.47
CA LYS A 53 -9.66 15.65 -6.92
C LYS A 53 -9.67 15.67 -5.38
N GLY A 54 -8.56 16.09 -4.76
CA GLY A 54 -8.46 16.26 -3.31
C GLY A 54 -9.52 17.22 -2.76
N LYS A 55 -9.70 18.38 -3.40
CA LYS A 55 -10.77 19.34 -3.04
C LYS A 55 -12.17 18.73 -3.17
N ALA A 56 -12.43 17.97 -4.23
CA ALA A 56 -13.73 17.32 -4.44
C ALA A 56 -14.02 16.28 -3.34
N ILE A 57 -13.03 15.44 -3.00
CA ILE A 57 -13.12 14.44 -1.91
C ILE A 57 -13.37 15.11 -0.56
N ALA A 58 -12.59 16.15 -0.23
CA ALA A 58 -12.76 16.88 1.01
C ALA A 58 -14.16 17.54 1.10
N ALA A 59 -14.63 18.15 0.02
CA ALA A 59 -15.97 18.71 -0.06
C ALA A 59 -17.07 17.63 0.12
N HIS A 60 -16.89 16.44 -0.45
CA HIS A 60 -17.78 15.31 -0.25
C HIS A 60 -17.87 14.91 1.22
N LEU A 61 -16.74 14.69 1.88
CA LEU A 61 -16.71 14.32 3.29
C LEU A 61 -17.37 15.37 4.20
N ARG A 62 -17.16 16.67 3.90
CA ARG A 62 -17.86 17.77 4.61
C ARG A 62 -19.37 17.72 4.43
N ARG A 63 -19.87 17.46 3.22
CA ARG A 63 -21.32 17.35 2.95
C ARG A 63 -21.94 16.17 3.70
N GLU A 64 -21.27 15.02 3.73
CA GLU A 64 -21.77 13.86 4.47
C GLU A 64 -21.82 14.11 5.98
N TYR A 65 -20.82 14.83 6.52
CA TYR A 65 -20.86 15.25 7.92
C TYR A 65 -22.03 16.20 8.20
N GLN A 66 -22.24 17.21 7.35
CA GLN A 66 -23.38 18.14 7.48
C GLN A 66 -24.73 17.45 7.35
N ALA A 67 -24.82 16.40 6.52
CA ALA A 67 -26.01 15.56 6.39
C ALA A 67 -26.24 14.61 7.57
N GLY A 68 -25.37 14.62 8.59
CA GLY A 68 -25.53 13.83 9.81
C GLY A 68 -25.08 12.36 9.69
N LYS A 69 -24.35 11.98 8.63
CA LYS A 69 -23.93 10.59 8.38
C LYS A 69 -23.19 9.95 9.56
N PHE A 70 -22.42 10.74 10.31
CA PHE A 70 -21.63 10.28 11.46
C PHE A 70 -22.37 10.40 12.81
N GLY A 71 -23.64 10.81 12.82
CA GLY A 71 -24.38 11.12 14.05
C GLY A 71 -24.67 9.91 14.95
N ALA A 72 -24.64 8.70 14.40
CA ALA A 72 -24.89 7.45 15.13
C ALA A 72 -23.60 6.71 15.55
N VAL A 73 -22.43 7.22 15.17
CA VAL A 73 -21.14 6.55 15.41
C VAL A 73 -20.77 6.62 16.89
N ARG A 74 -20.43 5.47 17.48
CA ARG A 74 -20.17 5.31 18.91
C ARG A 74 -18.70 5.11 19.25
N THR A 75 -17.94 4.55 18.30
CA THR A 75 -16.52 4.27 18.51
C THR A 75 -15.68 4.81 17.35
N TRP A 76 -14.40 5.07 17.60
CA TRP A 76 -13.45 5.42 16.53
C TRP A 76 -13.28 4.31 15.52
N LYS A 77 -13.53 3.05 15.90
CA LYS A 77 -13.54 1.92 14.97
C LYS A 77 -14.73 1.98 14.00
N GLU A 78 -15.92 2.29 14.48
CA GLU A 78 -17.07 2.52 13.60
C GLU A 78 -16.83 3.74 12.70
N PHE A 79 -16.22 4.81 13.25
CA PHE A 79 -15.86 6.00 12.49
C PHE A 79 -14.86 5.69 11.37
N ASP A 80 -13.81 4.92 11.65
CA ASP A 80 -12.78 4.56 10.66
C ASP A 80 -13.38 3.82 9.46
N SER A 81 -14.30 2.90 9.73
CA SER A 81 -14.84 1.98 8.74
C SER A 81 -15.86 2.69 7.86
N LEU A 82 -16.71 3.52 8.47
CA LEU A 82 -17.67 4.35 7.76
C LEU A 82 -16.98 5.41 6.90
N THR A 83 -15.98 6.09 7.45
CA THR A 83 -15.23 7.14 6.73
C THR A 83 -14.41 6.56 5.59
N THR A 84 -13.69 5.46 5.83
CA THR A 84 -12.93 4.76 4.77
C THR A 84 -13.82 4.37 3.61
N ARG A 85 -14.98 3.75 3.90
CA ARG A 85 -15.92 3.37 2.85
C ARG A 85 -16.37 4.58 2.02
N SER A 86 -16.75 5.67 2.69
CA SER A 86 -17.12 6.91 1.99
C SER A 86 -16.01 7.45 1.08
N LEU A 87 -14.79 7.51 1.59
CA LEU A 87 -13.64 8.03 0.85
C LEU A 87 -13.30 7.15 -0.36
N VAL A 88 -13.30 5.83 -0.20
CA VAL A 88 -13.02 4.87 -1.28
C VAL A 88 -14.14 4.89 -2.33
N ASP A 89 -15.40 4.89 -1.90
CA ASP A 89 -16.56 4.89 -2.81
C ASP A 89 -16.60 6.16 -3.69
N TYR A 90 -16.28 7.33 -3.11
CA TYR A 90 -16.27 8.59 -3.84
C TYR A 90 -14.97 8.83 -4.61
N GLY A 91 -13.83 8.54 -3.99
CA GLY A 91 -12.50 8.84 -4.51
C GLY A 91 -11.97 7.80 -5.50
N HIS A 92 -12.51 6.58 -5.48
CA HIS A 92 -12.00 5.43 -6.23
C HIS A 92 -10.48 5.26 -6.05
N ASP A 93 -10.02 5.42 -4.82
CA ASP A 93 -8.61 5.38 -4.42
C ASP A 93 -8.49 4.48 -3.20
N GLY A 94 -7.87 3.31 -3.37
CA GLY A 94 -7.72 2.32 -2.30
C GLY A 94 -6.69 2.72 -1.24
N HIS A 95 -5.83 3.70 -1.52
CA HIS A 95 -4.82 4.22 -0.60
C HIS A 95 -5.33 5.39 0.25
N LEU A 96 -6.51 5.91 -0.05
CA LEU A 96 -7.17 6.94 0.76
C LEU A 96 -8.12 6.29 1.79
N TYR A 97 -7.63 6.11 3.01
CA TYR A 97 -8.39 5.43 4.06
C TYR A 97 -8.13 6.00 5.45
N VAL A 98 -9.00 5.65 6.40
CA VAL A 98 -8.86 5.97 7.83
C VAL A 98 -8.68 4.67 8.62
N ARG A 99 -7.83 4.69 9.64
CA ARG A 99 -7.64 3.56 10.55
C ARG A 99 -7.64 4.03 12.00
N HIS A 100 -8.35 3.28 12.83
CA HIS A 100 -8.25 3.35 14.27
C HIS A 100 -7.10 2.46 14.75
N ASP A 101 -5.97 3.11 15.01
CA ASP A 101 -4.76 2.49 15.54
C ASP A 101 -3.97 3.52 16.38
N PRO A 102 -4.26 3.60 17.68
CA PRO A 102 -3.60 4.56 18.57
C PRO A 102 -2.09 4.37 18.69
N ASN A 103 -1.57 3.15 18.49
CA ASN A 103 -0.14 2.89 18.56
C ASN A 103 0.56 3.48 17.33
N THR A 104 0.05 3.21 16.14
CA THR A 104 0.57 3.82 14.90
C THR A 104 0.48 5.35 14.97
N VAL A 105 -0.60 5.91 15.52
CA VAL A 105 -0.71 7.37 15.74
C VAL A 105 0.41 7.89 16.63
N LYS A 106 0.67 7.22 17.76
CA LYS A 106 1.74 7.61 18.68
C LYS A 106 3.10 7.61 17.98
N ASP A 107 3.37 6.57 17.20
CA ASP A 107 4.63 6.44 16.45
C ASP A 107 4.76 7.53 15.38
N LEU A 108 3.68 7.87 14.67
CA LEU A 108 3.66 8.97 13.69
C LEU A 108 3.94 10.32 14.34
N VAL A 109 3.31 10.61 15.48
CA VAL A 109 3.53 11.87 16.22
C VAL A 109 4.96 11.98 16.73
N GLU A 110 5.52 10.87 17.23
CA GLU A 110 6.91 10.86 17.70
C GLU A 110 7.91 11.04 16.55
N ALA A 111 7.66 10.39 15.41
CA ALA A 111 8.46 10.56 14.20
C ALA A 111 8.43 12.01 13.69
N GLU A 112 7.26 12.67 13.72
CA GLU A 112 7.12 14.07 13.32
C GLU A 112 7.89 15.02 14.25
N LYS A 113 7.82 14.81 15.58
CA LYS A 113 8.60 15.59 16.55
C LYS A 113 10.10 15.44 16.31
N LYS A 114 10.56 14.19 16.15
CA LYS A 114 11.96 13.91 15.88
C LYS A 114 12.43 14.57 14.59
N ALA A 115 11.63 14.50 13.52
CA ALA A 115 11.94 15.17 12.25
C ALA A 115 11.99 16.71 12.39
N ALA A 116 11.14 17.30 13.23
CA ALA A 116 11.14 18.74 13.50
C ALA A 116 12.34 19.21 14.34
N GLU A 117 12.83 18.36 15.24
CA GLU A 117 14.04 18.57 16.03
C GLU A 117 15.31 18.40 15.17
N ASP A 118 15.31 17.39 14.30
CA ASP A 118 16.41 17.04 13.40
C ASP A 118 16.47 17.94 12.15
N LYS A 119 16.47 19.28 12.29
CA LYS A 119 16.61 20.28 11.18
C LYS A 119 17.87 20.14 10.27
N LYS A 120 18.55 18.98 10.26
CA LYS A 120 19.75 18.61 9.51
C LYS A 120 19.65 17.30 8.71
N ALA A 121 18.47 16.74 8.45
CA ALA A 121 18.37 15.73 7.39
C ALA A 121 18.15 16.42 6.03
N ALA A 122 19.25 16.65 5.30
CA ALA A 122 19.17 16.89 3.86
C ALA A 122 18.43 15.70 3.19
N PRO A 123 17.72 15.90 2.06
CA PRO A 123 17.22 14.77 1.27
C PRO A 123 18.43 13.92 0.85
N GLY A 124 18.58 12.73 1.42
CA GLY A 124 19.72 11.84 1.17
C GLY A 124 20.47 11.32 2.41
N ASN A 125 20.08 11.67 3.64
CA ASN A 125 20.61 10.96 4.81
C ASN A 125 19.86 9.62 4.94
N PHE A 126 20.49 8.53 4.50
CA PHE A 126 20.02 7.15 4.61
C PHE A 126 19.75 6.81 6.08
N THR A 127 18.56 7.14 6.53
CA THR A 127 18.05 6.78 7.84
C THR A 127 17.75 5.30 7.76
N TYR A 128 18.29 4.53 8.72
CA TYR A 128 18.04 3.10 8.83
C TYR A 128 16.52 2.84 8.80
N ASP A 129 16.05 2.27 7.70
CA ASP A 129 14.68 1.80 7.55
C ASP A 129 14.65 0.29 7.83
N PRO A 130 13.98 -0.16 8.91
CA PRO A 130 13.88 -1.57 9.26
C PRO A 130 13.29 -2.44 8.15
N PHE A 131 12.48 -1.88 7.24
CA PHE A 131 12.00 -2.62 6.07
C PHE A 131 13.18 -3.10 5.21
N TYR A 132 14.16 -2.24 4.94
CA TYR A 132 15.31 -2.59 4.08
C TYR A 132 16.45 -3.27 4.82
N TYR A 133 16.63 -2.96 6.11
CA TYR A 133 17.86 -3.29 6.84
C TYR A 133 17.66 -4.10 8.13
N GLY A 134 16.42 -4.33 8.55
CA GLY A 134 16.05 -5.02 9.79
C GLY A 134 16.20 -6.54 9.74
N GLU A 135 16.09 -7.18 10.91
CA GLU A 135 16.21 -8.64 11.06
C GLU A 135 15.15 -9.38 10.25
N ALA A 136 13.89 -8.92 10.28
CA ALA A 136 12.81 -9.51 9.49
C ALA A 136 13.11 -9.49 7.97
N ALA A 137 13.78 -8.45 7.46
CA ALA A 137 14.18 -8.39 6.05
C ALA A 137 15.21 -9.48 5.73
N VAL A 138 16.18 -9.69 6.61
CA VAL A 138 17.21 -10.73 6.48
C VAL A 138 16.59 -12.13 6.58
N GLU A 139 15.75 -12.38 7.58
CA GLU A 139 15.03 -13.66 7.75
C GLU A 139 14.11 -13.97 6.56
N ASN A 140 13.48 -12.93 6.00
CA ASN A 140 12.69 -13.02 4.79
C ASN A 140 13.55 -13.02 3.52
N ASN A 141 14.88 -13.15 3.62
CA ASN A 141 15.85 -13.12 2.51
C ASN A 141 15.54 -12.00 1.49
N PHE A 142 15.12 -10.84 2.00
CA PHE A 142 14.72 -9.67 1.23
C PHE A 142 13.66 -9.96 0.16
N GLY A 143 12.76 -10.89 0.45
CA GLY A 143 11.71 -11.34 -0.44
C GLY A 143 12.10 -12.42 -1.45
N PHE A 144 13.38 -12.76 -1.63
CA PHE A 144 13.77 -13.84 -2.55
C PHE A 144 13.43 -15.20 -1.92
N ARG A 145 12.47 -15.93 -2.50
CA ARG A 145 11.96 -17.19 -1.97
C ARG A 145 12.42 -18.42 -2.74
N GLU A 146 12.61 -18.29 -4.05
CA GLU A 146 13.02 -19.41 -4.89
C GLU A 146 13.83 -18.94 -6.10
N VAL A 147 14.91 -19.65 -6.42
CA VAL A 147 15.68 -19.48 -7.65
C VAL A 147 15.98 -20.88 -8.19
N LYS A 148 15.55 -21.17 -9.43
CA LYS A 148 15.76 -22.49 -10.05
C LYS A 148 15.82 -22.41 -11.57
N VAL A 149 16.27 -23.49 -12.19
CA VAL A 149 16.15 -23.73 -13.63
C VAL A 149 15.11 -24.82 -13.84
N LEU A 150 14.01 -24.48 -14.51
CA LEU A 150 12.97 -25.40 -14.91
C LEU A 150 13.38 -26.20 -16.15
N GLU A 151 12.68 -27.30 -16.39
CA GLU A 151 12.75 -28.07 -17.63
C GLU A 151 12.63 -27.15 -18.86
N GLY A 152 13.45 -27.41 -19.88
CA GLY A 152 13.58 -26.54 -21.05
C GLY A 152 14.61 -25.41 -20.90
N ASN A 153 15.39 -25.41 -19.81
CA ASN A 153 16.37 -24.38 -19.47
C ASN A 153 15.73 -23.00 -19.26
N ILE A 154 14.64 -22.95 -18.47
CA ILE A 154 13.91 -21.72 -18.16
C ILE A 154 14.29 -21.30 -16.74
N GLY A 155 14.90 -20.12 -16.59
CA GLY A 155 15.18 -19.53 -15.29
C GLY A 155 13.88 -19.14 -14.60
N TYR A 156 13.83 -19.30 -13.29
CA TYR A 156 12.69 -18.92 -12.47
C TYR A 156 13.19 -18.27 -11.19
N ILE A 157 12.70 -17.06 -10.90
CA ILE A 157 12.96 -16.32 -9.66
C ILE A 157 11.60 -15.94 -9.07
N ARG A 158 11.34 -16.32 -7.82
CA ARG A 158 10.14 -15.92 -7.07
C ARG A 158 10.47 -14.92 -5.98
N LEU A 159 9.74 -13.81 -5.97
CA LEU A 159 9.81 -12.80 -4.91
C LEU A 159 8.47 -12.68 -4.19
N SER A 160 8.47 -12.78 -2.86
CA SER A 160 7.28 -12.50 -2.03
C SER A 160 7.10 -11.01 -1.72
N GLU A 161 8.17 -10.23 -1.83
CA GLU A 161 8.19 -8.76 -1.72
C GLU A 161 9.36 -8.22 -2.57
N ILE A 162 9.30 -6.96 -2.97
CA ILE A 162 10.46 -6.24 -3.52
C ILE A 162 11.15 -5.52 -2.36
N ASN A 163 12.30 -6.02 -1.93
CA ASN A 163 13.07 -5.42 -0.86
C ASN A 163 14.54 -5.28 -1.31
N LEU A 164 14.84 -4.16 -1.93
CA LEU A 164 16.14 -3.92 -2.55
C LEU A 164 16.94 -2.89 -1.76
N SER A 165 18.10 -3.28 -1.26
CA SER A 165 19.01 -2.43 -0.49
C SER A 165 20.44 -2.92 -0.70
N GLU A 166 21.43 -2.18 -0.19
CA GLU A 166 22.83 -2.60 -0.24
C GLU A 166 23.04 -4.00 0.38
N LYS A 167 22.23 -4.37 1.38
CA LYS A 167 22.28 -5.70 2.00
C LYS A 167 21.72 -6.81 1.10
N SER A 168 20.74 -6.51 0.24
CA SER A 168 20.10 -7.50 -0.62
C SER A 168 20.70 -7.59 -2.02
N LEU A 169 21.53 -6.63 -2.43
CA LEU A 169 22.26 -6.67 -3.71
C LEU A 169 23.02 -7.99 -3.93
N PRO A 170 23.77 -8.56 -2.97
CA PRO A 170 24.42 -9.86 -3.17
C PRO A 170 23.44 -10.99 -3.49
N VAL A 171 22.24 -10.97 -2.89
CA VAL A 171 21.18 -11.98 -3.15
C VAL A 171 20.62 -11.80 -4.56
N LEU A 172 20.31 -10.56 -4.96
CA LEU A 172 19.85 -10.24 -6.31
C LEU A 172 20.90 -10.66 -7.36
N PHE A 173 22.17 -10.35 -7.13
CA PHE A 173 23.26 -10.68 -8.06
C PHE A 173 23.47 -12.18 -8.17
N ALA A 174 23.42 -12.91 -7.06
CA ALA A 174 23.48 -14.37 -7.08
C ALA A 174 22.28 -14.98 -7.84
N ALA A 175 21.07 -14.47 -7.61
CA ALA A 175 19.87 -14.95 -8.31
C ALA A 175 19.97 -14.72 -9.82
N MET A 176 20.35 -13.49 -10.24
CA MET A 176 20.54 -13.15 -11.66
C MET A 176 21.70 -13.92 -12.30
N GLY A 177 22.80 -14.11 -11.57
CA GLY A 177 23.94 -14.92 -12.01
C GLY A 177 23.56 -16.38 -12.21
N PHE A 178 22.79 -16.95 -11.29
CA PHE A 178 22.31 -18.34 -11.37
C PHE A 178 21.47 -18.60 -12.63
N VAL A 179 20.61 -17.65 -13.02
CA VAL A 179 19.73 -17.79 -14.19
C VAL A 179 20.34 -17.24 -15.48
N ALA A 180 21.55 -16.67 -15.48
CA ALA A 180 22.13 -15.94 -16.62
C ALA A 180 22.21 -16.78 -17.91
N ASN A 181 22.45 -18.09 -17.79
CA ASN A 181 22.63 -19.00 -18.92
C ASN A 181 21.34 -19.67 -19.40
N THR A 182 20.20 -19.33 -18.82
CA THR A 182 18.88 -19.88 -19.20
C THR A 182 18.43 -19.35 -20.56
N LYS A 183 17.50 -20.03 -21.25
CA LYS A 183 16.95 -19.61 -22.55
C LYS A 183 15.84 -18.56 -22.42
N ALA A 184 15.15 -18.54 -21.28
CA ALA A 184 14.13 -17.56 -20.92
C ALA A 184 14.08 -17.44 -19.40
N LEU A 185 13.54 -16.33 -18.90
CA LEU A 185 13.41 -16.08 -17.46
C LEU A 185 11.96 -15.78 -17.11
N VAL A 186 11.50 -16.38 -16.02
CA VAL A 186 10.25 -16.09 -15.34
C VAL A 186 10.56 -15.38 -14.03
N ILE A 187 9.98 -14.21 -13.83
CA ILE A 187 9.92 -13.53 -12.53
C ILE A 187 8.51 -13.73 -11.98
N ASP A 188 8.38 -14.46 -10.89
CA ASP A 188 7.11 -14.72 -10.23
C ASP A 188 6.86 -13.71 -9.12
N LEU A 189 5.85 -12.86 -9.34
CA LEU A 189 5.37 -11.83 -8.42
C LEU A 189 3.93 -12.13 -7.94
N GLN A 190 3.46 -13.36 -8.09
CA GLN A 190 2.14 -13.75 -7.58
C GLN A 190 2.12 -13.63 -6.05
N ASN A 191 1.09 -12.96 -5.54
CA ASN A 191 0.92 -12.62 -4.12
C ASN A 191 2.06 -11.75 -3.54
N ASN A 192 2.77 -11.01 -4.40
CA ASN A 192 3.77 -10.04 -3.97
C ASN A 192 3.11 -8.68 -3.71
N GLY A 193 2.99 -8.29 -2.44
CA GLY A 193 2.34 -7.05 -2.02
C GLY A 193 3.10 -5.76 -2.36
N GLY A 194 4.27 -5.86 -2.98
CA GLY A 194 5.14 -4.75 -3.34
C GLY A 194 6.33 -4.62 -2.41
N GLY A 195 6.63 -3.39 -1.98
CA GLY A 195 7.84 -3.03 -1.24
C GLY A 195 8.54 -1.85 -1.88
N GLY A 196 9.87 -1.88 -2.03
CA GLY A 196 10.62 -0.81 -2.66
C GLY A 196 12.10 -1.11 -2.84
N SER A 197 12.85 -0.07 -3.20
CA SER A 197 14.30 -0.13 -3.33
C SER A 197 14.95 1.12 -2.74
N ALA A 198 15.86 0.92 -1.78
CA ALA A 198 16.75 1.94 -1.25
C ALA A 198 17.94 2.24 -2.18
N VAL A 199 18.19 1.36 -3.16
CA VAL A 199 19.31 1.44 -4.12
C VAL A 199 18.81 1.73 -5.54
N GLY A 200 17.72 2.49 -5.66
CA GLY A 200 17.16 2.90 -6.95
C GLY A 200 16.51 1.75 -7.75
N ASP A 201 16.28 1.95 -9.05
CA ASP A 201 15.55 1.00 -9.91
C ASP A 201 16.46 -0.14 -10.45
N VAL A 202 17.28 -0.71 -9.55
CA VAL A 202 18.33 -1.67 -9.87
C VAL A 202 17.79 -2.94 -10.53
N PHE A 203 16.60 -3.42 -10.14
CA PHE A 203 16.10 -4.68 -10.68
C PHE A 203 15.68 -4.55 -12.13
N GLN A 204 15.01 -3.46 -12.51
CA GLN A 204 14.68 -3.14 -13.89
C GLN A 204 15.95 -2.96 -14.75
N SER A 205 17.04 -2.51 -14.13
CA SER A 205 18.32 -2.25 -14.79
C SER A 205 19.02 -3.53 -15.29
N PHE A 206 18.63 -4.71 -14.79
CA PHE A 206 19.06 -5.99 -15.36
C PHE A 206 18.44 -6.28 -16.74
N PHE A 207 17.37 -5.58 -17.12
CA PHE A 207 16.56 -5.93 -18.29
C PHE A 207 16.51 -4.82 -19.35
N LEU A 208 16.86 -3.58 -18.98
CA LEU A 208 16.75 -2.40 -19.82
C LEU A 208 18.10 -1.67 -19.93
N PRO A 209 18.36 -0.90 -21.01
CA PRO A 209 19.53 -0.02 -21.12
C PRO A 209 19.66 0.96 -19.94
N LYS A 210 20.87 1.42 -19.64
CA LYS A 210 21.10 2.45 -18.61
C LYS A 210 20.36 3.74 -18.97
N GLU A 211 19.99 4.54 -17.95
CA GLU A 211 19.22 5.78 -18.11
C GLU A 211 17.87 5.64 -18.84
N THR A 212 17.32 4.42 -18.99
CA THR A 212 16.00 4.22 -19.57
C THR A 212 14.92 4.76 -18.62
N PRO A 213 14.06 5.70 -19.06
CA PRO A 213 12.93 6.19 -18.26
C PRO A 213 11.96 5.06 -17.88
N LEU A 214 11.58 4.98 -16.61
CA LEU A 214 10.68 3.91 -16.11
C LEU A 214 9.32 4.46 -15.75
N LEU A 215 9.28 5.41 -14.81
CA LEU A 215 8.07 5.99 -14.25
C LEU A 215 8.32 7.46 -13.91
N GLU A 216 7.30 8.28 -14.09
CA GLU A 216 7.28 9.64 -13.60
C GLU A 216 6.45 9.70 -12.30
N PHE A 217 7.12 10.06 -11.20
CA PHE A 217 6.51 10.20 -9.88
C PHE A 217 6.09 11.65 -9.69
N ARG A 218 4.79 11.91 -9.88
CA ARG A 218 4.18 13.20 -9.59
C ARG A 218 3.87 13.25 -8.11
N THR A 219 4.33 14.29 -7.42
CA THR A 219 4.01 14.52 -6.01
C THR A 219 3.14 15.76 -5.88
N ARG A 220 2.36 15.84 -4.79
CA ARG A 220 1.59 17.06 -4.52
C ARG A 220 2.51 18.26 -4.30
N HIS A 221 3.55 18.04 -3.51
CA HIS A 221 4.54 19.05 -3.15
C HIS A 221 5.91 18.57 -3.63
N GLY A 222 6.65 19.45 -4.31
CA GLY A 222 7.99 19.17 -4.82
C GLY A 222 8.05 18.92 -6.32
N ALA A 223 9.25 18.59 -6.79
CA ALA A 223 9.48 18.32 -8.19
C ALA A 223 9.03 16.90 -8.54
N THR A 224 8.39 16.78 -9.71
CA THR A 224 8.19 15.50 -10.36
C THR A 224 9.53 14.80 -10.55
N ARG A 225 9.64 13.54 -10.11
CA ARG A 225 10.86 12.73 -10.26
C ARG A 225 10.69 11.74 -11.39
N LEU A 226 11.60 11.78 -12.36
CA LEU A 226 11.71 10.72 -13.36
C LEU A 226 12.60 9.60 -12.82
N ALA A 227 12.01 8.44 -12.56
CA ALA A 227 12.73 7.21 -12.27
C ALA A 227 13.34 6.65 -13.56
N LYS A 228 14.57 6.17 -13.46
CA LYS A 228 15.32 5.60 -14.57
C LYS A 228 16.12 4.41 -14.08
N THR A 229 16.47 3.52 -14.99
CA THR A 229 17.45 2.46 -14.72
C THR A 229 18.80 3.05 -14.31
N GLU A 230 19.47 2.36 -13.40
CA GLU A 230 20.71 2.76 -12.76
C GLU A 230 21.92 2.76 -13.71
N THR A 231 22.81 3.75 -13.54
CA THR A 231 24.06 3.85 -14.30
C THR A 231 25.21 3.06 -13.68
N TRP A 232 25.15 2.81 -12.38
CA TRP A 232 26.21 2.15 -11.61
C TRP A 232 26.20 0.62 -11.72
N LEU A 233 25.10 0.00 -12.17
CA LEU A 233 25.03 -1.44 -12.38
C LEU A 233 26.03 -1.86 -13.49
N THR A 234 26.85 -2.88 -13.21
CA THR A 234 27.91 -3.35 -14.13
C THR A 234 27.66 -4.76 -14.66
N GLU A 235 26.72 -5.46 -14.04
CA GLU A 235 26.27 -6.80 -14.34
C GLU A 235 25.73 -6.88 -15.76
N LYS A 236 25.92 -8.05 -16.40
CA LYS A 236 25.38 -8.28 -17.75
C LYS A 236 23.86 -8.27 -17.70
N LYS A 237 23.26 -7.57 -18.66
CA LYS A 237 21.81 -7.58 -18.84
C LYS A 237 21.34 -8.96 -19.24
N TYR A 238 20.16 -9.34 -18.76
CA TYR A 238 19.43 -10.48 -19.28
C TYR A 238 18.65 -10.01 -20.50
N GLU A 239 19.02 -10.47 -21.70
CA GLU A 239 18.45 -10.00 -22.97
C GLU A 239 17.45 -10.98 -23.61
N LYS A 240 17.41 -12.20 -23.08
CA LYS A 240 16.55 -13.29 -23.58
C LYS A 240 15.08 -13.09 -23.16
N PRO A 241 14.12 -13.88 -23.68
CA PRO A 241 12.70 -13.74 -23.34
C PRO A 241 12.45 -13.66 -21.83
N LEU A 242 11.65 -12.67 -21.43
CA LEU A 242 11.32 -12.38 -20.04
C LEU A 242 9.80 -12.44 -19.85
N TYR A 243 9.37 -13.21 -18.86
CA TYR A 243 7.97 -13.33 -18.47
C TYR A 243 7.81 -12.92 -17.01
N ILE A 244 6.72 -12.23 -16.70
CA ILE A 244 6.38 -11.85 -15.33
C ILE A 244 5.03 -12.46 -14.98
N LEU A 245 4.97 -13.19 -13.86
CA LEU A 245 3.73 -13.76 -13.36
C LEU A 245 3.10 -12.82 -12.34
N VAL A 246 1.81 -12.53 -12.51
CA VAL A 246 1.04 -11.66 -11.61
C VAL A 246 -0.32 -12.26 -11.30
N ASN A 247 -0.89 -11.86 -10.17
CA ASN A 247 -2.25 -12.17 -9.79
C ASN A 247 -2.87 -11.03 -8.98
N GLY A 248 -4.11 -11.20 -8.51
CA GLY A 248 -4.80 -10.20 -7.68
C GLY A 248 -4.10 -9.84 -6.37
N GLY A 249 -3.12 -10.62 -5.92
CA GLY A 249 -2.27 -10.30 -4.77
C GLY A 249 -0.99 -9.55 -5.12
N THR A 250 -0.70 -9.32 -6.41
CA THR A 250 0.41 -8.46 -6.85
C THR A 250 0.02 -6.99 -6.67
N ALA A 251 0.82 -6.21 -5.93
CA ALA A 251 0.52 -4.82 -5.62
C ALA A 251 1.76 -3.90 -5.62
N SER A 252 1.54 -2.58 -5.70
CA SER A 252 2.54 -1.55 -5.38
C SER A 252 3.85 -1.70 -6.18
N ALA A 253 5.03 -1.75 -5.55
CA ALA A 253 6.30 -1.83 -6.27
C ALA A 253 6.41 -3.02 -7.23
N ALA A 254 5.73 -4.14 -6.95
CA ALA A 254 5.67 -5.29 -7.86
C ALA A 254 4.88 -4.94 -9.13
N GLU A 255 3.80 -4.18 -9.00
CA GLU A 255 3.08 -3.63 -10.14
C GLU A 255 3.91 -2.59 -10.89
N ALA A 256 4.64 -1.71 -10.19
CA ALA A 256 5.52 -0.71 -10.80
C ALA A 256 6.64 -1.34 -11.64
N PHE A 257 7.31 -2.37 -11.11
CA PHE A 257 8.30 -3.17 -11.82
C PHE A 257 7.70 -3.81 -13.08
N THR A 258 6.53 -4.44 -12.93
CA THR A 258 5.84 -5.12 -14.04
C THR A 258 5.40 -4.12 -15.11
N TYR A 259 4.78 -3.01 -14.71
CA TYR A 259 4.27 -1.97 -15.59
C TYR A 259 5.39 -1.40 -16.46
N ALA A 260 6.52 -1.01 -15.85
CA ALA A 260 7.63 -0.42 -16.59
C ALA A 260 8.17 -1.39 -17.65
N LEU A 261 8.41 -2.66 -17.28
CA LEU A 261 8.94 -3.66 -18.21
C LEU A 261 7.93 -4.06 -19.29
N GLN A 262 6.64 -4.15 -18.96
CA GLN A 262 5.59 -4.42 -19.93
C GLN A 262 5.43 -3.26 -20.94
N ARG A 263 5.43 -2.01 -20.46
CA ARG A 263 5.31 -0.81 -21.31
C ARG A 263 6.49 -0.60 -22.24
N HIS A 264 7.69 -1.00 -21.83
CA HIS A 264 8.85 -1.06 -22.72
C HIS A 264 8.82 -2.24 -23.70
N GLY A 265 7.81 -3.09 -23.66
CA GLY A 265 7.75 -4.33 -24.44
C GLY A 265 8.83 -5.35 -24.06
N ARG A 266 9.51 -5.14 -22.92
CA ARG A 266 10.63 -5.96 -22.48
C ARG A 266 10.17 -7.27 -21.87
N ALA A 267 9.08 -7.25 -21.12
CA ALA A 267 8.50 -8.44 -20.50
C ALA A 267 7.09 -8.72 -21.05
N ARG A 268 6.73 -10.02 -21.15
CA ARG A 268 5.35 -10.46 -21.34
C ARG A 268 4.74 -10.86 -20.00
N VAL A 269 3.59 -10.29 -19.67
CA VAL A 269 2.90 -10.52 -18.41
C VAL A 269 1.88 -11.65 -18.55
N VAL A 270 1.91 -12.61 -17.64
CA VAL A 270 1.05 -13.81 -17.66
C VAL A 270 0.36 -13.96 -16.30
N GLY A 271 -0.94 -14.28 -16.29
CA GLY A 271 -1.67 -14.54 -15.05
C GLY A 271 -3.01 -13.82 -14.98
N GLN A 272 -3.31 -13.18 -13.85
CA GLN A 272 -4.54 -12.43 -13.62
C GLN A 272 -4.27 -10.94 -13.39
N ARG A 273 -5.31 -10.12 -13.55
CA ARG A 273 -5.29 -8.70 -13.17
C ARG A 273 -4.76 -8.52 -11.75
N SER A 274 -3.83 -7.59 -11.56
CA SER A 274 -3.26 -7.24 -10.25
C SER A 274 -4.13 -6.29 -9.43
N ALA A 275 -3.69 -5.95 -8.21
CA ALA A 275 -4.49 -5.22 -7.23
C ALA A 275 -4.89 -3.80 -7.68
N GLY A 276 -4.05 -3.11 -8.44
CA GLY A 276 -4.28 -1.73 -8.89
C GLY A 276 -3.89 -0.68 -7.88
N GLY A 277 -2.86 -0.93 -7.07
CA GLY A 277 -2.35 0.00 -6.09
C GLY A 277 -1.09 0.72 -6.59
N ALA A 278 -1.24 1.83 -7.28
CA ALA A 278 -0.13 2.62 -7.82
C ALA A 278 0.25 3.81 -6.93
N HIS A 279 -0.73 4.48 -6.32
CA HIS A 279 -0.49 5.70 -5.56
C HIS A 279 0.43 5.46 -4.35
N MET A 280 1.36 6.39 -4.14
CA MET A 280 2.16 6.48 -2.93
C MET A 280 1.35 7.24 -1.89
N ASN A 281 1.25 6.70 -0.68
CA ASN A 281 0.53 7.34 0.41
C ASN A 281 1.48 7.81 1.52
N SER A 282 1.00 8.81 2.25
CA SER A 282 1.59 9.26 3.50
C SER A 282 0.51 9.20 4.57
N TRP A 283 0.90 8.82 5.78
CA TRP A 283 -0.03 8.67 6.89
C TRP A 283 0.09 9.88 7.81
N TYR A 284 -1.06 10.46 8.14
CA TYR A 284 -1.15 11.67 8.94
C TYR A 284 -2.00 11.40 10.18
N PRO A 285 -1.50 11.68 11.39
CA PRO A 285 -2.32 11.60 12.59
C PRO A 285 -3.47 12.60 12.49
N VAL A 286 -4.68 12.17 12.81
CA VAL A 286 -5.87 13.03 12.82
C VAL A 286 -6.18 13.48 14.24
N ASN A 287 -6.06 12.56 15.19
CA ASN A 287 -6.13 12.74 16.63
C ASN A 287 -5.41 11.56 17.31
N GLU A 288 -5.52 11.41 18.63
CA GLU A 288 -4.90 10.36 19.44
C GLU A 288 -5.38 8.92 19.16
N HIS A 289 -6.41 8.75 18.32
CA HIS A 289 -7.05 7.46 18.07
C HIS A 289 -6.95 7.00 16.62
N ILE A 290 -7.00 7.94 15.67
CA ILE A 290 -7.08 7.63 14.24
C ILE A 290 -6.02 8.39 13.44
N PHE A 291 -5.58 7.76 12.36
CA PHE A 291 -4.79 8.40 11.30
C PHE A 291 -5.52 8.27 9.97
N ILE A 292 -5.18 9.17 9.03
CA ILE A 292 -5.62 9.12 7.65
C ILE A 292 -4.43 8.84 6.74
N SER A 293 -4.61 7.90 5.82
CA SER A 293 -3.71 7.66 4.71
C SER A 293 -4.14 8.52 3.53
N VAL A 294 -3.24 9.34 2.98
CA VAL A 294 -3.52 10.24 1.86
C VAL A 294 -2.54 9.94 0.74
N SER A 295 -3.04 9.76 -0.48
CA SER A 295 -2.24 9.57 -1.69
C SER A 295 -1.50 10.86 -2.04
N THR A 296 -0.20 10.92 -1.78
CA THR A 296 0.67 12.09 -1.96
C THR A 296 1.53 12.02 -3.22
N GLY A 297 1.65 10.82 -3.80
CA GLY A 297 2.37 10.59 -5.05
C GLY A 297 1.59 9.70 -6.01
N ALA A 298 1.74 9.95 -7.30
CA ALA A 298 1.13 9.17 -8.37
C ALA A 298 2.20 8.82 -9.42
N PRO A 299 2.59 7.54 -9.54
CA PRO A 299 3.43 7.09 -10.62
C PRO A 299 2.62 7.04 -11.92
N THR A 300 3.21 7.59 -12.97
CA THR A 300 2.64 7.64 -14.32
C THR A 300 3.68 7.18 -15.33
N TRP A 301 3.21 6.77 -16.50
CA TRP A 301 4.10 6.55 -17.64
C TRP A 301 4.72 7.89 -18.09
N PRO A 302 6.04 7.99 -18.25
CA PRO A 302 6.72 9.26 -18.52
C PRO A 302 6.10 10.05 -19.67
N GLY A 303 5.82 11.34 -19.43
CA GLY A 303 5.22 12.24 -20.42
C GLY A 303 3.71 12.08 -20.62
N THR A 304 3.03 11.26 -19.81
CA THR A 304 1.58 11.02 -19.89
C THR A 304 0.92 11.06 -18.51
N GLU A 305 -0.39 10.89 -18.45
CA GLU A 305 -1.13 10.69 -17.20
C GLU A 305 -1.50 9.21 -16.97
N GLU A 306 -0.99 8.30 -17.82
CA GLU A 306 -1.34 6.89 -17.75
C GLU A 306 -0.74 6.23 -16.50
N SER A 307 -1.58 5.53 -15.75
CA SER A 307 -1.21 4.79 -14.54
C SER A 307 -2.03 3.50 -14.45
N TRP A 308 -1.56 2.55 -13.64
CA TRP A 308 -2.29 1.33 -13.28
C TRP A 308 -3.20 1.52 -12.06
N GLU A 309 -3.22 2.70 -11.43
CA GLU A 309 -4.09 2.99 -10.28
C GLU A 309 -5.56 2.61 -10.57
N GLY A 310 -6.15 1.82 -9.69
CA GLY A 310 -7.53 1.33 -9.78
C GLY A 310 -7.77 0.32 -10.92
N LYS A 311 -6.86 0.21 -11.90
CA LYS A 311 -6.97 -0.69 -13.04
C LYS A 311 -6.17 -1.96 -12.85
N GLY A 312 -5.08 -1.95 -12.10
CA GLY A 312 -4.13 -3.05 -12.05
C GLY A 312 -3.41 -3.26 -13.39
N ILE A 313 -2.32 -3.99 -13.33
CA ILE A 313 -1.62 -4.54 -14.48
C ILE A 313 -2.56 -5.52 -15.17
N GLN A 314 -2.76 -5.30 -16.48
CA GLN A 314 -3.48 -6.23 -17.34
C GLN A 314 -2.46 -7.20 -17.96
N PRO A 315 -2.60 -8.51 -17.73
CA PRO A 315 -1.70 -9.48 -18.35
C PRO A 315 -1.83 -9.46 -19.87
N ASP A 316 -0.70 -9.57 -20.58
CA ASP A 316 -0.68 -9.80 -22.04
C ASP A 316 -1.30 -11.17 -22.38
N HIS A 317 -1.13 -12.13 -21.46
CA HIS A 317 -1.67 -13.48 -21.54
C HIS A 317 -2.49 -13.79 -20.28
N PRO A 318 -3.78 -13.39 -20.24
CA PRO A 318 -4.65 -13.69 -19.12
C PRO A 318 -4.95 -15.19 -19.05
N VAL A 319 -4.75 -15.80 -17.89
CA VAL A 319 -4.98 -17.24 -17.65
C VAL A 319 -5.52 -17.50 -16.25
N ALA A 320 -6.16 -18.65 -16.05
CA ALA A 320 -6.61 -19.06 -14.72
C ALA A 320 -5.43 -19.42 -13.82
N ALA A 321 -5.62 -19.31 -12.50
CA ALA A 321 -4.60 -19.62 -11.52
C ALA A 321 -4.10 -21.07 -11.69
N GLY A 322 -2.78 -21.24 -11.73
CA GLY A 322 -2.11 -22.52 -11.93
C GLY A 322 -1.76 -22.84 -13.40
N GLN A 323 -2.22 -22.03 -14.37
CA GLN A 323 -1.94 -22.24 -15.80
C GLN A 323 -0.77 -21.38 -16.33
N GLU A 324 -0.16 -20.57 -15.49
CA GLU A 324 0.81 -19.55 -15.88
C GLU A 324 2.09 -20.17 -16.46
N ILE A 325 2.71 -21.11 -15.73
CA ILE A 325 3.97 -21.75 -16.15
C ILE A 325 3.79 -22.57 -17.42
N GLU A 326 2.70 -23.33 -17.53
CA GLU A 326 2.40 -24.08 -18.76
C GLU A 326 2.23 -23.13 -19.94
N THR A 327 1.54 -22.01 -19.74
CA THR A 327 1.37 -20.99 -20.78
C THR A 327 2.69 -20.37 -21.18
N VAL A 328 3.57 -20.05 -20.23
CA VAL A 328 4.93 -19.56 -20.52
C VAL A 328 5.72 -20.56 -21.35
N LYS A 329 5.70 -21.85 -20.99
CA LYS A 329 6.37 -22.91 -21.77
C LYS A 329 5.89 -22.93 -23.21
N ARG A 330 4.56 -22.90 -23.43
CA ARG A 330 3.98 -22.84 -24.79
C ARG A 330 4.39 -21.59 -25.57
N LEU A 331 4.49 -20.43 -24.91
CA LEU A 331 4.92 -19.18 -25.55
C LEU A 331 6.39 -19.23 -25.97
N ILE A 332 7.25 -19.83 -25.15
CA ILE A 332 8.67 -20.06 -25.47
C ILE A 332 8.79 -21.02 -26.67
N ASP A 333 8.07 -22.13 -26.65
CA ASP A 333 8.08 -23.10 -27.76
C ASP A 333 7.60 -22.48 -29.08
N LYS A 334 6.62 -21.56 -29.02
CA LYS A 334 6.14 -20.83 -30.19
C LYS A 334 7.20 -19.88 -30.74
N LEU A 335 7.89 -19.14 -29.87
CA LEU A 335 8.98 -18.23 -30.27
C LEU A 335 10.12 -18.99 -30.94
N ALA A 336 10.52 -20.15 -30.39
CA ALA A 336 11.59 -20.98 -30.93
C ALA A 336 11.27 -21.57 -32.32
N ARG A 337 10.00 -21.58 -32.75
CA ARG A 337 9.58 -22.03 -34.09
C ARG A 337 9.51 -20.91 -35.13
N THR A 338 9.61 -19.66 -34.69
CA THR A 338 9.53 -18.47 -35.56
C THR A 338 10.88 -17.86 -35.88
N GLU A 339 11.95 -18.35 -35.24
CA GLU A 339 13.36 -18.03 -35.51
C GLU A 339 14.02 -19.11 -36.37
#